data_AF-A0A9R1AJ49-F1
#
_entry.id   AF-A0A9R1AJ49-F1
#
_cell.length_a   1.000
_cell.length_b   1.000
_cell.length_c   1.000
_cell.angle_alpha   90.00
_cell.angle_beta   90.00
_cell.angle_gamma   90.00
#
_symmetry.space_group_name_H-M   'P 1'
#
loop_
_entity.id
_entity.type
_entity.pdbx_description
1 polymer ?
#
loop_
_entity_poly.entity_id
_entity_poly.type
_entity_poly.pdbx_seq_one_letter_code
_entity_poly.pdbx_strand_id
1 'polypeptide(L)'
;MVTRVWDWPVTFLLKLTIPSTLPSEWNKFYICANICLCPLILLYSFSSFIPLDSRIVFLLPQIRFPLWSVVLLVSFCLALSHFRFEKESPETENIASTLISFVMSVFWISTMAGELLNCLAAIGVIMDLPPAILGMTVLAWGNSVGDLVADVALAKNGQPTIAIAGCFAGPMFNMLVGLGTALVMQTAGVYPKAFVLEFHVGIVVAFVFLLLSLMATLLVVTWARFRVPRFWGYCLMGLYILFTIVSIAIASSSG
;
A
#
# COMPACT_ATOMS: atom_id res chain seq x y z
N MET A 1 3.13 22.03 -16.12
CA MET A 1 4.52 21.98 -16.60
C MET A 1 5.51 21.80 -15.45
N VAL A 2 5.31 22.45 -14.30
CA VAL A 2 6.12 22.26 -13.07
C VAL A 2 6.05 20.83 -12.50
N THR A 3 4.91 20.15 -12.64
CA THR A 3 4.73 18.74 -12.22
C THR A 3 5.64 17.77 -12.97
N ARG A 4 5.77 17.91 -14.30
CA ARG A 4 6.61 17.02 -15.12
C ARG A 4 8.10 17.00 -14.74
N VAL A 5 8.61 18.12 -14.20
CA VAL A 5 10.02 18.20 -13.78
C VAL A 5 10.25 17.41 -12.49
N TRP A 6 9.26 17.40 -11.59
CA TRP A 6 9.27 16.64 -10.34
C TRP A 6 8.95 15.17 -10.54
N ASP A 7 8.11 14.85 -11.51
CA ASP A 7 7.76 13.46 -11.83
C ASP A 7 8.96 12.71 -12.46
N TRP A 8 9.87 13.44 -13.12
CA TRP A 8 10.97 12.86 -13.88
C TRP A 8 11.92 11.98 -13.05
N PRO A 9 12.49 12.41 -11.90
CA PRO A 9 13.37 11.56 -11.09
C PRO A 9 12.65 10.30 -10.55
N VAL A 10 11.40 10.45 -10.11
CA VAL A 10 10.61 9.32 -9.59
C VAL A 10 10.30 8.33 -10.71
N THR A 11 9.82 8.83 -11.84
CA THR A 11 9.53 8.01 -13.03
C THR A 11 10.78 7.34 -13.57
N PHE A 12 11.92 8.02 -13.54
CA PHE A 12 13.20 7.46 -13.95
C PHE A 12 13.62 6.28 -13.04
N LEU A 13 13.52 6.42 -11.72
CA LEU A 13 13.82 5.35 -10.76
C LEU A 13 12.85 4.16 -10.92
N LEU A 14 11.56 4.44 -11.11
CA LEU A 14 10.56 3.40 -11.36
C LEU A 14 10.83 2.66 -12.66
N LYS A 15 11.15 3.36 -13.76
CA LYS A 15 11.50 2.72 -15.05
C LYS A 15 12.79 1.91 -15.00
N LEU A 16 13.70 2.23 -14.08
CA LEU A 16 14.95 1.50 -13.87
C LEU A 16 14.75 0.18 -13.13
N THR A 17 13.66 0.04 -12.37
CA THR A 17 13.43 -1.07 -11.43
C THR A 17 12.13 -1.84 -11.67
N ILE A 18 11.20 -1.29 -12.43
CA ILE A 18 9.97 -1.96 -12.88
C ILE A 18 10.13 -2.25 -14.37
N PRO A 19 10.12 -3.52 -14.79
CA PRO A 19 10.13 -3.88 -16.20
C PRO A 19 8.93 -3.29 -16.94
N SER A 20 9.18 -2.66 -18.08
CA SER A 20 8.11 -2.28 -19.01
C SER A 20 7.65 -3.52 -19.78
N THR A 21 6.34 -3.79 -19.77
CA THR A 21 5.74 -4.93 -20.50
C THR A 21 5.33 -4.57 -21.92
N LEU A 22 5.09 -3.28 -22.21
CA LEU A 22 4.64 -2.83 -23.52
C LEU A 22 5.80 -2.67 -24.53
N PRO A 23 5.66 -3.18 -25.77
CA PRO A 23 6.65 -2.98 -26.84
C PRO A 23 6.92 -1.52 -27.19
N SER A 24 5.92 -0.64 -27.01
CA SER A 24 6.01 0.80 -27.33
C SER A 24 6.89 1.60 -26.35
N GLU A 25 7.11 1.09 -25.14
CA GLU A 25 7.96 1.72 -24.12
C GLU A 25 9.36 1.08 -24.05
N TRP A 26 9.71 0.27 -25.03
CA TRP A 26 10.97 -0.47 -25.03
C TRP A 26 12.18 0.47 -25.05
N ASN A 27 13.05 0.29 -24.06
CA ASN A 27 14.37 0.89 -24.05
C ASN A 27 15.39 -0.11 -23.53
N LYS A 28 16.39 -0.38 -24.36
CA LYS A 28 17.48 -1.30 -24.06
C LYS A 28 18.17 -0.99 -22.72
N PHE A 29 18.33 0.29 -22.39
CA PHE A 29 18.96 0.72 -21.14
C PHE A 29 18.14 0.28 -19.92
N TYR A 30 16.83 0.54 -19.92
CA TYR A 30 15.96 0.19 -18.80
C TYR A 30 15.85 -1.33 -18.62
N ILE A 31 15.82 -2.12 -19.69
CA ILE A 31 15.76 -3.59 -19.57
C ILE A 31 17.04 -4.15 -18.94
N CYS A 32 18.21 -3.67 -19.36
CA CYS A 32 19.47 -4.12 -18.77
C CYS A 32 19.58 -3.70 -17.30
N ALA A 33 19.11 -2.49 -16.97
CA ALA A 33 19.03 -2.03 -15.59
C ALA A 33 18.08 -2.90 -14.74
N ASN A 34 16.89 -3.23 -15.27
CA ASN A 34 15.92 -4.12 -14.62
C ASN A 34 16.48 -5.53 -14.37
N ILE A 35 17.15 -6.13 -15.36
CA ILE A 35 17.80 -7.46 -15.20
C ILE A 35 18.86 -7.43 -14.09
N CYS A 36 19.55 -6.31 -13.92
CA CYS A 36 20.55 -6.14 -12.87
C CYS A 36 19.92 -5.85 -11.49
N LEU A 37 18.92 -4.97 -11.43
CA LEU A 37 18.42 -4.40 -10.18
C LEU A 37 17.25 -5.19 -9.57
N CYS A 38 16.35 -5.75 -10.38
CA CYS A 38 15.21 -6.51 -9.86
C CYS A 38 15.63 -7.68 -8.95
N PRO A 39 16.62 -8.53 -9.32
CA PRO A 39 17.04 -9.62 -8.46
C PRO A 39 17.65 -9.15 -7.13
N LEU A 40 18.35 -8.01 -7.13
CA LEU A 40 18.94 -7.42 -5.93
C LEU A 40 17.87 -6.85 -5.00
N ILE A 41 16.89 -6.13 -5.56
CA ILE A 41 15.79 -5.54 -4.78
C ILE A 41 14.86 -6.64 -4.25
N LEU A 42 14.59 -7.67 -5.03
CA LEU A 42 13.87 -8.86 -4.55
C LEU A 42 14.63 -9.53 -3.42
N LEU A 43 15.94 -9.76 -3.57
CA LEU A 43 16.78 -10.33 -2.51
C LEU A 43 16.72 -9.48 -1.23
N TYR A 44 16.79 -8.16 -1.36
CA TYR A 44 16.62 -7.24 -0.24
C TYR A 44 15.22 -7.32 0.37
N SER A 45 14.15 -7.39 -0.42
CA SER A 45 12.79 -7.58 0.10
C SER A 45 12.63 -8.89 0.87
N PHE A 46 13.26 -9.96 0.40
CA PHE A 46 13.26 -11.27 1.05
C PHE A 46 14.23 -11.34 2.25
N SER A 47 15.06 -10.31 2.47
CA SER A 47 16.00 -10.30 3.60
C SER A 47 15.32 -10.32 4.96
N SER A 48 14.06 -9.87 5.01
CA SER A 48 13.24 -9.94 6.21
C SER A 48 12.83 -11.38 6.58
N PHE A 49 12.86 -12.32 5.64
CA PHE A 49 12.54 -13.73 5.84
C PHE A 49 13.80 -14.61 5.89
N ILE A 50 14.84 -14.27 5.11
CA ILE A 50 16.13 -14.98 5.08
C ILE A 50 17.22 -13.94 5.35
N PRO A 51 17.96 -14.00 6.47
CA PRO A 51 19.00 -13.01 6.75
C PRO A 51 20.04 -13.00 5.61
N LEU A 52 20.33 -11.81 5.08
CA LEU A 52 21.30 -11.57 3.99
C LEU A 52 22.73 -12.03 4.34
N ASP A 53 22.98 -12.25 5.63
CA ASP A 53 24.25 -12.74 6.18
C ASP A 53 24.34 -14.28 6.20
N SER A 54 23.35 -14.96 5.61
CA SER A 54 23.40 -16.40 5.40
C SER A 54 24.59 -16.74 4.49
N ARG A 55 25.63 -17.28 5.14
CA ARG A 55 26.86 -17.77 4.51
C ARG A 55 26.53 -18.84 3.48
N ILE A 56 26.83 -18.58 2.21
CA ILE A 56 26.80 -19.63 1.19
C ILE A 56 28.01 -20.54 1.42
N VAL A 57 27.81 -21.66 2.12
CA VAL A 57 28.85 -22.67 2.39
C VAL A 57 29.08 -23.59 1.17
N PHE A 58 28.27 -23.48 0.11
CA PHE A 58 28.04 -24.58 -0.83
C PHE A 58 29.16 -24.85 -1.86
N LEU A 59 30.13 -23.96 -2.08
CA LEU A 59 31.07 -24.12 -3.22
C LEU A 59 32.57 -24.00 -2.92
N LEU A 60 33.01 -23.27 -1.88
CA LEU A 60 34.44 -23.14 -1.53
C LEU A 60 34.64 -23.01 0.00
N PRO A 61 35.35 -23.93 0.68
CA PRO A 61 35.51 -23.92 2.15
C PRO A 61 36.25 -22.71 2.74
N GLN A 62 36.86 -21.86 1.91
CA GLN A 62 37.84 -20.84 2.34
C GLN A 62 37.48 -19.40 1.94
N ILE A 63 36.40 -19.15 1.18
CA ILE A 63 36.08 -17.80 0.70
C ILE A 63 34.67 -17.37 1.14
N ARG A 64 34.61 -16.27 1.91
CA ARG A 64 33.39 -15.74 2.54
C ARG A 64 32.80 -14.63 1.65
N PHE A 65 31.91 -14.97 0.73
CA PHE A 65 31.18 -13.96 -0.05
C PHE A 65 29.75 -13.76 0.47
N PRO A 66 29.28 -12.51 0.63
CA PRO A 66 27.90 -12.23 0.97
C PRO A 66 26.96 -12.64 -0.19
N LEU A 67 25.76 -13.11 0.14
CA LEU A 67 24.80 -13.65 -0.83
C LEU A 67 24.43 -12.61 -1.90
N TRP A 68 24.33 -11.34 -1.50
CA TRP A 68 24.09 -10.21 -2.39
C TRP A 68 25.18 -10.01 -3.47
N SER A 69 26.46 -10.23 -3.17
CA SER A 69 27.53 -10.04 -4.17
C SER A 69 27.50 -11.11 -5.26
N VAL A 70 27.09 -12.34 -4.91
CA VAL A 70 26.94 -13.42 -5.88
C VAL A 70 25.77 -13.15 -6.81
N VAL A 71 24.63 -12.73 -6.25
CA VAL A 71 23.44 -12.35 -7.04
C VAL A 71 23.76 -11.17 -7.96
N LEU A 72 24.47 -10.15 -7.46
CA LEU A 72 24.87 -9.00 -8.27
C LEU A 72 25.72 -9.42 -9.46
N LEU A 73 26.72 -10.27 -9.23
CA LEU A 73 27.64 -10.71 -10.29
C LEU A 73 26.91 -11.54 -11.35
N VAL A 74 26.02 -12.46 -10.95
CA VAL A 74 25.20 -13.25 -11.88
C VAL A 74 24.24 -12.35 -12.67
N SER A 75 23.52 -11.45 -11.99
CA SER A 75 22.59 -10.52 -12.62
C SER A 75 23.29 -9.56 -13.58
N PHE A 76 24.49 -9.10 -13.24
CA PHE A 76 25.30 -8.26 -14.12
C PHE A 76 25.80 -9.01 -15.35
N CYS A 77 26.25 -10.26 -15.21
CA CYS A 77 26.62 -11.12 -16.34
C CYS A 77 25.42 -11.37 -17.28
N LEU A 78 24.24 -11.62 -16.74
CA LEU A 78 23.01 -11.77 -17.53
C LEU A 78 22.60 -10.47 -18.23
N ALA A 79 22.71 -9.32 -17.56
CA ALA A 79 22.44 -8.01 -18.15
C ALA A 79 23.41 -7.69 -19.30
N LEU A 80 24.70 -8.00 -19.16
CA LEU A 80 25.70 -7.84 -20.22
C LEU A 80 25.44 -8.77 -21.41
N SER A 81 25.04 -10.01 -21.14
CA SER A 81 24.62 -10.96 -22.18
C SER A 81 23.43 -10.41 -22.95
N HIS A 82 22.37 -10.00 -22.24
CA HIS A 82 21.18 -9.41 -22.86
C HIS A 82 21.48 -8.11 -23.62
N PHE A 83 22.41 -7.28 -23.12
CA PHE A 83 22.86 -6.08 -23.84
C PHE A 83 23.60 -6.43 -25.15
N ARG A 84 24.33 -7.55 -25.19
CA ARG A 84 25.06 -7.98 -26.40
C ARG A 84 24.19 -8.73 -27.41
N PHE A 85 23.29 -9.60 -26.94
CA PHE A 85 22.53 -10.52 -27.81
C PHE A 85 21.17 -9.98 -28.23
N GLU A 86 20.46 -9.23 -27.37
CA GLU A 86 19.12 -8.75 -27.68
C GLU A 86 19.20 -7.36 -28.36
N LYS A 87 18.81 -7.32 -29.64
CA LYS A 87 18.77 -6.10 -30.44
C LYS A 87 17.35 -5.71 -30.87
N GLU A 88 16.41 -6.64 -30.76
CA GLU A 88 15.02 -6.46 -31.20
C GLU A 88 14.07 -6.40 -29.99
N SER A 89 12.96 -5.69 -30.15
CA SER A 89 11.90 -5.64 -29.16
C SER A 89 11.16 -6.98 -29.11
N PRO A 90 10.80 -7.50 -27.92
CA PRO A 90 9.99 -8.71 -27.84
C PRO A 90 8.64 -8.50 -28.55
N GLU A 91 8.28 -9.41 -29.45
CA GLU A 91 7.02 -9.34 -30.21
C GLU A 91 5.79 -9.67 -29.34
N THR A 92 5.99 -10.39 -28.23
CA THR A 92 4.91 -10.83 -27.33
C THR A 92 5.22 -10.47 -25.87
N GLU A 93 4.18 -10.16 -25.10
CA GLU A 93 4.31 -9.94 -23.66
C GLU A 93 4.68 -11.25 -22.94
N ASN A 94 5.82 -11.25 -22.24
CA ASN A 94 6.25 -12.38 -21.44
C ASN A 94 5.54 -12.36 -20.08
N ILE A 95 4.82 -13.44 -19.75
CA ILE A 95 4.13 -13.58 -18.45
C ILE A 95 5.11 -13.40 -17.27
N ALA A 96 6.35 -13.87 -17.42
CA ALA A 96 7.39 -13.74 -16.42
C ALA A 96 7.78 -12.27 -16.15
N SER A 97 7.90 -11.42 -17.18
CA SER A 97 8.22 -10.00 -16.98
C SER A 97 7.05 -9.25 -16.35
N THR A 98 5.81 -9.60 -16.72
CA THR A 98 4.60 -9.04 -16.08
C THR A 98 4.54 -9.40 -14.59
N LEU A 99 4.82 -10.65 -14.23
CA LEU A 99 4.85 -11.08 -12.83
C LEU A 99 5.94 -10.34 -12.03
N ILE A 100 7.15 -10.21 -12.58
CA ILE A 100 8.25 -9.48 -11.94
C ILE A 100 7.87 -8.00 -11.75
N SER A 101 7.24 -7.39 -12.75
CA SER A 101 6.79 -5.99 -12.68
C SER A 101 5.73 -5.77 -11.62
N PHE A 102 4.82 -6.73 -11.46
CA PHE A 102 3.83 -6.72 -10.38
C PHE A 102 4.51 -6.77 -9.01
N VAL A 103 5.42 -7.72 -8.78
CA VAL A 103 6.13 -7.85 -7.50
C VAL A 103 6.95 -6.59 -7.18
N MET A 104 7.64 -6.04 -8.18
CA MET A 104 8.41 -4.79 -8.02
C MET A 104 7.52 -3.59 -7.72
N SER A 105 6.32 -3.53 -8.31
CA SER A 105 5.35 -2.47 -8.00
C SER A 105 4.87 -2.58 -6.55
N VAL A 106 4.57 -3.78 -6.06
CA VAL A 106 4.19 -4.02 -4.66
C VAL A 106 5.31 -3.62 -3.71
N PHE A 107 6.57 -3.94 -4.03
CA PHE A 107 7.73 -3.54 -3.23
C PHE A 107 7.85 -2.01 -3.12
N TRP A 108 7.71 -1.30 -4.23
CA TRP A 108 7.77 0.17 -4.22
C TRP A 108 6.60 0.80 -3.47
N ILE A 109 5.38 0.28 -3.65
CA ILE A 109 4.21 0.74 -2.89
C ILE A 109 4.45 0.57 -1.38
N SER A 110 4.97 -0.60 -0.97
CA SER A 110 5.29 -0.88 0.44
C SER A 110 6.37 0.06 0.99
N THR A 111 7.46 0.27 0.23
CA THR A 111 8.55 1.17 0.63
C THR A 111 8.06 2.61 0.77
N MET A 112 7.28 3.09 -0.20
CA MET A 112 6.70 4.44 -0.17
C MET A 112 5.71 4.61 0.97
N ALA A 113 4.90 3.59 1.26
CA ALA A 113 4.02 3.60 2.43
C ALA A 113 4.81 3.69 3.74
N GLY A 114 5.93 2.96 3.85
CA GLY A 114 6.83 3.03 5.00
C GLY A 114 7.44 4.43 5.20
N GLU A 115 7.96 5.03 4.13
CA GLU A 115 8.51 6.39 4.19
C GLU A 115 7.43 7.44 4.52
N LEU A 116 6.22 7.28 3.99
CA LEU A 116 5.08 8.13 4.32
C LEU A 116 4.75 8.05 5.82
N LEU A 117 4.73 6.84 6.40
CA LEU A 117 4.51 6.65 7.83
C LEU A 117 5.62 7.27 8.68
N ASN A 118 6.88 7.15 8.27
CA ASN A 118 8.02 7.77 8.95
C ASN A 118 7.94 9.30 8.93
N CYS A 119 7.60 9.88 7.77
CA CYS A 119 7.39 11.32 7.64
C CYS A 119 6.25 11.79 8.53
N LEU A 120 5.15 11.04 8.57
CA LEU A 120 4.00 11.38 9.40
C LEU A 120 4.32 11.28 10.89
N ALA A 121 5.10 10.28 11.32
CA ALA A 121 5.60 10.17 12.67
C ALA A 121 6.50 11.35 13.06
N ALA A 122 7.39 11.78 12.16
CA ALA A 122 8.22 12.97 12.37
C ALA A 122 7.38 14.25 12.54
N ILE A 123 6.33 14.42 11.73
CA ILE A 123 5.37 15.52 11.88
C ILE A 123 4.64 15.43 13.22
N GLY A 124 4.25 14.23 13.66
CA GLY A 124 3.62 14.01 14.97
C GLY A 124 4.51 14.46 16.13
N VAL A 125 5.80 14.15 16.06
CA VAL A 125 6.77 14.61 17.07
C VAL A 125 6.94 16.13 17.04
N ILE A 126 7.02 16.75 15.86
CA ILE A 126 7.21 18.21 15.73
C ILE A 126 5.98 18.98 16.23
N MET A 127 4.78 18.47 15.96
CA MET A 127 3.52 19.12 16.33
C MET A 127 3.02 18.70 17.73
N ASP A 128 3.71 17.78 18.41
CA ASP A 128 3.28 17.18 19.68
C ASP A 128 1.89 16.52 19.60
N LEU A 129 1.61 15.87 18.47
CA LEU A 129 0.36 15.13 18.25
C LEU A 129 0.55 13.62 18.53
N PRO A 130 -0.37 12.99 19.27
CA PRO A 130 -0.41 11.54 19.41
C PRO A 130 -0.50 10.83 18.06
N PRO A 131 0.29 9.75 17.83
CA PRO A 131 0.26 8.98 16.57
C PRO A 131 -1.14 8.47 16.19
N ALA A 132 -1.98 8.18 17.19
CA ALA A 132 -3.37 7.76 16.99
C ALA A 132 -4.21 8.81 16.25
N ILE A 133 -4.01 10.11 16.53
CA ILE A 133 -4.74 11.20 15.87
C ILE A 133 -4.34 11.26 14.39
N LEU A 134 -3.05 11.18 14.11
CA LEU A 134 -2.52 11.19 12.73
C LEU A 134 -3.01 9.99 11.92
N GLY A 135 -3.10 8.82 12.55
CA GLY A 135 -3.66 7.62 11.92
C GLY A 135 -5.14 7.75 11.60
N MET A 136 -5.95 8.23 12.55
CA MET A 136 -7.40 8.39 12.35
C MET A 136 -7.78 9.55 11.41
N THR A 137 -6.87 10.52 11.19
CA THR A 137 -7.12 11.69 10.35
C THR A 137 -6.38 11.60 9.02
N VAL A 138 -5.08 11.90 9.02
CA VAL A 138 -4.28 12.06 7.79
C VAL A 138 -4.18 10.74 7.02
N LEU A 139 -3.88 9.62 7.69
CA LEU A 139 -3.81 8.32 7.00
C LEU A 139 -5.17 7.86 6.50
N ALA A 140 -6.21 7.97 7.35
CA ALA A 140 -7.57 7.57 6.98
C ALA A 140 -8.12 8.39 5.80
N TRP A 141 -7.90 9.71 5.81
CA TRP A 141 -8.27 10.60 4.70
C TRP A 141 -7.47 10.31 3.45
N GLY A 142 -6.15 10.15 3.58
CA GLY A 142 -5.26 9.84 2.47
C GLY A 142 -5.65 8.57 1.74
N ASN A 143 -6.06 7.54 2.48
CA ASN A 143 -6.53 6.29 1.90
C ASN A 143 -7.90 6.43 1.21
N SER A 144 -8.81 7.25 1.75
CA SER A 144 -10.21 7.29 1.31
C SER A 144 -10.53 8.43 0.33
N VAL A 145 -9.62 9.40 0.13
CA VAL A 145 -9.88 10.56 -0.74
C VAL A 145 -9.99 10.17 -2.22
N GLY A 146 -9.19 9.19 -2.67
CA GLY A 146 -9.26 8.67 -4.04
C GLY A 146 -10.60 7.99 -4.31
N ASP A 147 -11.03 7.14 -3.38
CA ASP A 147 -12.32 6.47 -3.42
C ASP A 147 -13.47 7.48 -3.42
N LEU A 148 -13.41 8.51 -2.57
CA LEU A 148 -14.40 9.58 -2.54
C LEU A 148 -14.51 10.30 -3.90
N VAL A 149 -13.38 10.63 -4.54
CA VAL A 149 -13.38 11.28 -5.86
C VAL A 149 -13.99 10.36 -6.92
N ALA A 150 -13.65 9.07 -6.90
CA ALA A 150 -14.20 8.08 -7.83
C ALA A 150 -15.70 7.87 -7.65
N ASP A 151 -16.17 7.70 -6.42
CA ASP A 151 -17.59 7.51 -6.09
C ASP A 151 -18.42 8.75 -6.44
N VAL A 152 -17.90 9.96 -6.18
CA VAL A 152 -18.55 11.21 -6.58
C VAL A 152 -18.62 11.33 -8.10
N ALA A 153 -17.57 10.93 -8.82
CA ALA A 153 -17.57 10.94 -10.29
C ALA A 153 -18.61 9.96 -10.85
N LEU A 154 -18.69 8.74 -10.32
CA LEU A 154 -19.69 7.74 -10.70
C LEU A 154 -21.12 8.21 -10.41
N ALA A 155 -21.35 8.81 -9.25
CA ALA A 155 -22.65 9.37 -8.89
C ALA A 155 -23.07 10.50 -9.84
N LYS A 156 -22.14 11.38 -10.24
CA LYS A 156 -22.38 12.46 -11.22
C LYS A 156 -22.67 11.92 -12.62
N ASN A 157 -22.06 10.79 -12.99
CA ASN A 157 -22.30 10.12 -14.28
C ASN A 157 -23.60 9.29 -14.33
N GLY A 158 -24.49 9.47 -13.36
CA GLY A 158 -25.78 8.78 -13.32
C GLY A 158 -25.71 7.33 -12.84
N GLN A 159 -24.62 6.93 -12.19
CA GLN A 159 -24.40 5.58 -11.65
C GLN A 159 -24.32 5.56 -10.11
N PRO A 160 -25.34 6.07 -9.38
CA PRO A 160 -25.28 6.18 -7.92
C PRO A 160 -25.26 4.82 -7.20
N THR A 161 -25.85 3.78 -7.79
CA THR A 161 -25.84 2.42 -7.21
C THR A 161 -24.43 1.85 -7.15
N ILE A 162 -23.61 2.09 -8.18
CA ILE A 162 -22.23 1.64 -8.23
C ILE A 162 -21.38 2.44 -7.23
N ALA A 163 -21.58 3.76 -7.14
CA ALA A 163 -20.91 4.60 -6.14
C ALA A 163 -21.23 4.16 -4.70
N ILE A 164 -22.49 3.82 -4.39
CA ILE A 164 -22.86 3.31 -3.06
C ILE A 164 -22.20 1.95 -2.80
N ALA A 165 -22.18 1.06 -3.80
CA ALA A 165 -21.51 -0.24 -3.66
C ALA A 165 -20.00 -0.07 -3.40
N GLY A 166 -19.32 0.83 -4.12
CA GLY A 166 -17.91 1.15 -3.94
C GLY A 166 -17.60 1.66 -2.53
N CYS A 167 -18.37 2.64 -2.05
CA CYS A 167 -18.20 3.25 -0.74
C CYS A 167 -18.26 2.25 0.44
N PHE A 168 -19.01 1.16 0.33
CA PHE A 168 -19.07 0.12 1.36
C PHE A 168 -18.08 -1.03 1.10
N ALA A 169 -17.91 -1.44 -0.16
CA ALA A 169 -17.07 -2.58 -0.51
C ALA A 169 -15.58 -2.32 -0.22
N GLY A 170 -15.09 -1.11 -0.49
CA GLY A 170 -13.67 -0.75 -0.28
C GLY A 170 -13.24 -0.88 1.20
N PRO A 171 -13.88 -0.15 2.13
CA PRO A 171 -13.59 -0.28 3.56
C PRO A 171 -13.82 -1.69 4.11
N MET A 172 -14.85 -2.39 3.63
CA MET A 172 -15.13 -3.78 4.04
C MET A 172 -14.00 -4.72 3.62
N PHE A 173 -13.48 -4.60 2.39
CA PHE A 173 -12.34 -5.36 1.91
C PHE A 173 -11.07 -5.05 2.73
N ASN A 174 -10.81 -3.78 3.02
CA ASN A 174 -9.66 -3.36 3.83
C ASN A 174 -9.70 -3.94 5.25
N MET A 175 -10.89 -4.03 5.87
CA MET A 175 -11.03 -4.66 7.18
C MET A 175 -10.89 -6.19 7.12
N LEU A 176 -11.52 -6.85 6.15
CA LEU A 176 -11.49 -8.31 6.07
C LEU A 176 -10.11 -8.84 5.67
N VAL A 177 -9.54 -8.29 4.58
CA VAL A 177 -8.28 -8.75 4.03
C VAL A 177 -7.11 -8.02 4.69
N GLY A 178 -7.14 -6.69 4.76
CA GLY A 178 -6.04 -5.90 5.33
C GLY A 178 -5.82 -6.19 6.81
N LEU A 179 -6.81 -5.85 7.65
CA LEU A 179 -6.70 -6.09 9.11
C LEU A 179 -6.63 -7.59 9.43
N GLY A 180 -7.41 -8.43 8.75
CA GLY A 180 -7.38 -9.88 8.94
C GLY A 180 -6.01 -10.50 8.68
N THR A 181 -5.37 -10.18 7.55
CA THR A 181 -4.03 -10.69 7.24
C THR A 181 -2.97 -10.13 8.17
N ALA A 182 -3.05 -8.85 8.57
CA ALA A 182 -2.14 -8.26 9.54
C ALA A 182 -2.19 -8.97 10.90
N LEU A 183 -3.40 -9.28 11.40
CA LEU A 183 -3.59 -10.04 12.65
C LEU A 183 -3.06 -11.48 12.53
N VAL A 184 -3.28 -12.14 11.40
CA VAL A 184 -2.73 -13.49 11.14
C VAL A 184 -1.20 -13.47 11.13
N MET A 185 -0.58 -12.51 10.45
CA MET A 185 0.89 -12.38 10.45
C MET A 185 1.44 -12.09 11.85
N GLN A 186 0.79 -11.21 12.61
CA GLN A 186 1.24 -10.86 13.96
C GLN A 186 1.08 -12.01 14.95
N THR A 187 -0.02 -12.75 14.89
CA THR A 187 -0.24 -13.95 15.72
C THR A 187 0.73 -15.07 15.35
N ALA A 188 1.04 -15.27 14.06
CA ALA A 188 2.04 -16.24 13.62
C ALA A 188 3.45 -15.90 14.14
N GLY A 189 3.82 -14.61 14.19
CA GLY A 189 5.12 -14.17 14.70
C GLY A 189 5.31 -14.31 16.22
N VAL A 190 4.22 -14.31 16.99
CA VAL A 190 4.23 -14.40 18.46
C VAL A 190 3.96 -15.84 18.95
N TYR A 191 3.62 -16.76 18.05
CA TYR A 191 3.38 -18.17 18.36
C TYR A 191 4.57 -18.79 19.13
N PRO A 192 4.34 -19.53 20.24
CA PRO A 192 3.05 -20.05 20.75
C PRO A 192 2.35 -19.17 21.79
N LYS A 193 2.81 -17.93 22.04
CA LYS A 193 2.15 -17.05 23.02
C LYS A 193 0.85 -16.48 22.45
N ALA A 194 -0.17 -16.31 23.30
CA ALA A 194 -1.40 -15.64 22.91
C ALA A 194 -1.12 -14.14 22.69
N PHE A 195 -1.52 -13.62 21.53
CA PHE A 195 -1.50 -12.19 21.27
C PHE A 195 -2.69 -11.53 22.01
N VAL A 196 -2.39 -10.71 23.02
CA VAL A 196 -3.41 -10.01 23.80
C VAL A 196 -3.75 -8.71 23.07
N LEU A 197 -5.00 -8.56 22.64
CA LEU A 197 -5.50 -7.27 22.12
C LEU A 197 -5.84 -6.35 23.29
N GLU A 198 -5.13 -5.24 23.40
CA GLU A 198 -5.51 -4.16 24.30
C GLU A 198 -6.55 -3.26 23.61
N PHE A 199 -7.80 -3.40 24.01
CA PHE A 199 -8.88 -2.53 23.52
C PHE A 199 -8.83 -1.18 24.22
N HIS A 200 -8.18 -0.22 23.57
CA HIS A 200 -8.24 1.17 24.03
C HIS A 200 -9.64 1.76 23.82
N VAL A 201 -10.02 2.72 24.67
CA VAL A 201 -11.31 3.42 24.62
C VAL A 201 -11.60 3.99 23.22
N GLY A 202 -10.58 4.52 22.53
CA GLY A 202 -10.71 5.04 21.17
C GLY A 202 -11.19 4.00 20.14
N ILE A 203 -10.73 2.75 20.25
CA ILE A 203 -11.14 1.66 19.34
C ILE A 203 -12.61 1.31 19.58
N VAL A 204 -13.02 1.22 20.84
CA VAL A 204 -14.41 0.94 21.23
C VAL A 204 -15.35 2.04 20.70
N VAL A 205 -14.96 3.31 20.87
CA VAL A 205 -15.73 4.45 20.35
C VAL A 205 -15.82 4.40 18.82
N ALA A 206 -14.71 4.17 18.12
CA ALA A 206 -14.73 4.02 16.66
C ALA A 206 -15.67 2.89 16.20
N PHE A 207 -15.65 1.75 16.89
CA PHE A 207 -16.55 0.62 16.59
C PHE A 207 -18.03 0.99 16.81
N VAL A 208 -18.35 1.68 17.90
CA VAL A 208 -19.73 2.11 18.20
C VAL A 208 -20.24 3.10 17.14
N PHE A 209 -19.45 4.11 16.79
CA PHE A 209 -19.83 5.08 15.76
C PHE A 209 -19.97 4.43 14.38
N LEU A 210 -19.08 3.51 14.03
CA LEU A 210 -19.17 2.73 12.79
C LEU A 210 -20.47 1.91 12.76
N LEU A 211 -20.75 1.15 13.82
CA LEU A 211 -21.95 0.31 13.89
C LEU A 211 -23.23 1.17 13.83
N LEU A 212 -23.25 2.29 14.55
CA LEU A 212 -24.36 3.24 14.54
C LEU A 212 -24.58 3.81 13.12
N SER A 213 -23.51 4.21 12.43
CA SER A 213 -23.60 4.74 11.07
C SER A 213 -24.15 3.70 10.07
N LEU A 214 -23.71 2.44 10.19
CA LEU A 214 -24.12 1.35 9.31
C LEU A 214 -25.57 0.96 9.56
N MET A 215 -25.96 0.79 10.82
CA MET A 215 -27.34 0.46 11.21
C MET A 215 -28.30 1.58 10.83
N ALA A 216 -27.95 2.83 11.10
CA ALA A 216 -28.78 3.97 10.73
C ALA A 216 -28.95 4.06 9.21
N THR A 217 -27.88 3.83 8.44
CA THR A 217 -27.96 3.84 6.97
C THR A 217 -28.82 2.69 6.45
N LEU A 218 -28.68 1.48 6.99
CA LEU A 218 -29.51 0.34 6.62
C LEU A 218 -30.99 0.60 6.88
N LEU A 219 -31.32 1.18 8.04
CA LEU A 219 -32.69 1.49 8.44
C LEU A 219 -33.30 2.59 7.54
N VAL A 220 -32.54 3.65 7.24
CA VAL A 220 -33.01 4.72 6.35
C VAL A 220 -33.18 4.25 4.91
N VAL A 221 -32.24 3.45 4.39
CA VAL A 221 -32.30 2.94 3.01
C VAL A 221 -33.48 1.98 2.83
N THR A 222 -33.72 1.11 3.80
CA THR A 222 -34.87 0.19 3.77
C THR A 222 -36.20 0.94 3.87
N TRP A 223 -36.28 1.98 4.71
CA TRP A 223 -37.49 2.79 4.84
C TRP A 223 -37.76 3.68 3.61
N ALA A 224 -36.71 4.23 3.00
CA ALA A 224 -36.78 5.11 1.83
C ALA A 224 -36.87 4.35 0.49
N ARG A 225 -37.26 3.06 0.50
CA ARG A 225 -37.37 2.18 -0.69
C ARG A 225 -36.13 2.23 -1.61
N PHE A 226 -34.94 2.08 -1.02
CA PHE A 226 -33.66 2.06 -1.74
C PHE A 226 -33.30 3.37 -2.47
N ARG A 227 -33.89 4.50 -2.08
CA ARG A 227 -33.45 5.83 -2.52
C ARG A 227 -32.83 6.59 -1.34
N VAL A 228 -31.58 7.02 -1.48
CA VAL A 228 -30.90 7.80 -0.44
C VAL A 228 -31.34 9.27 -0.54
N PRO A 229 -32.01 9.83 0.49
CA PRO A 229 -32.39 11.23 0.46
C PRO A 229 -31.17 12.13 0.70
N ARG A 230 -31.13 13.31 0.05
CA ARG A 230 -30.01 14.26 0.18
C ARG A 230 -29.75 14.69 1.63
N PHE A 231 -30.81 14.79 2.43
CA PHE A 231 -30.72 15.09 3.86
C PHE A 231 -29.89 14.06 4.64
N TRP A 232 -29.93 12.78 4.25
CA TRP A 232 -29.17 11.73 4.91
C TRP A 232 -27.66 11.92 4.75
N GLY A 233 -27.21 12.43 3.61
CA GLY A 233 -25.80 12.78 3.39
C GLY A 233 -25.29 13.83 4.38
N TYR A 234 -26.09 14.87 4.66
CA TYR A 234 -25.74 15.87 5.69
C TYR A 234 -25.71 15.28 7.10
N CYS A 235 -26.64 14.37 7.41
CA CYS A 235 -26.66 13.68 8.70
C CYS A 235 -25.40 12.81 8.90
N LEU A 236 -24.99 12.06 7.88
CA LEU A 236 -23.76 11.26 7.90
C LEU A 236 -22.50 12.11 8.06
N MET A 237 -22.43 13.27 7.39
CA MET A 237 -21.32 14.21 7.58
C MET A 237 -21.30 14.80 9.00
N GLY A 238 -22.46 15.12 9.56
CA GLY A 238 -22.55 15.58 10.95
C GLY A 238 -22.10 14.51 11.95
N LEU A 239 -22.51 13.25 11.74
CA LEU A 239 -22.06 12.12 12.53
C LEU A 239 -20.55 11.90 12.42
N TYR A 240 -19.98 12.04 11.22
CA TYR A 240 -18.55 11.95 10.99
C TYR A 240 -17.77 13.05 11.75
N ILE A 241 -18.23 14.30 11.66
CA ILE A 241 -17.61 15.42 12.40
C ILE A 241 -17.68 15.18 13.91
N LEU A 242 -18.83 14.74 14.43
CA LEU A 242 -19.00 14.40 15.83
C LEU A 242 -18.03 13.29 16.27
N PHE A 243 -17.91 12.22 15.48
CA PHE A 243 -16.96 11.14 15.70
C PHE A 243 -15.51 11.66 15.75
N THR A 244 -15.11 12.53 14.81
CA THR A 244 -13.76 13.09 14.78
C THR A 244 -13.49 13.95 16.03
N ILE A 245 -14.42 14.80 16.45
CA ILE A 245 -14.28 15.63 17.65
C ILE A 245 -14.12 14.76 18.90
N VAL A 246 -14.98 13.75 19.08
CA VAL A 246 -14.92 12.83 20.22
C VAL A 246 -13.60 12.04 20.22
N SER A 247 -13.16 11.57 19.05
CA SER A 247 -11.92 10.80 18.92
C SER A 247 -10.68 11.64 19.24
N ILE A 248 -10.66 12.90 18.80
CA ILE A 248 -9.58 13.84 19.13
C ILE A 248 -9.58 14.16 20.63
N ALA A 249 -10.75 14.39 21.23
CA ALA A 249 -10.86 14.66 22.67
C ALA A 249 -10.34 13.49 23.51
N ILE A 250 -10.69 12.25 23.15
CA ILE A 250 -10.18 11.05 23.83
C ILE A 250 -8.67 10.94 23.65
N ALA A 251 -8.16 11.08 22.43
CA ALA A 251 -6.74 10.97 22.14
C ALA A 251 -5.90 12.04 22.85
N SER A 252 -6.43 13.26 22.99
CA SER A 252 -5.80 14.35 23.75
C SER A 252 -5.84 14.12 25.26
N SER A 253 -6.80 13.36 25.78
CA SER A 253 -6.91 13.04 27.21
C SER A 253 -6.06 11.82 27.63
N SER A 254 -5.59 11.04 26.65
CA SER A 254 -4.78 9.82 26.86
C SER A 254 -3.27 10.02 26.70
N GLY A 255 -2.82 11.22 26.31
CA GLY A 255 -1.41 11.62 26.31
C GLY A 255 -1.06 12.27 27.65
#